data_AF-C1EGM2-F1
#
_entry.id   AF-C1EGM2-F1
#
_cell.length_a   1.000
_cell.length_b   1.000
_cell.length_c   1.000
_cell.angle_alpha   90.00
_cell.angle_beta   90.00
_cell.angle_gamma   90.00
#
_symmetry.space_group_name_H-M   'P 1'
#
loop_
_entity.id
_entity.type
_entity.pdbx_description
1 polymer ?
#
loop_
_entity_poly.entity_id
_entity_poly.type
_entity_poly.pdbx_seq_one_letter_code
_entity_poly.pdbx_strand_id
1 'polypeptide(L)'
;MSDQKERMVPADRSNWNAILKWSMAQQGDGTSSEPAREISEEDRRWLLDAMASGFIDEIKRMKDIIACISAGIEATHDAEEIDARVELMEELTDRVSGVDNGGDLHTLGGLEPLVRYVASSPHARLRAAAAEVLGTTVQNHPKAQEAALGCDAMDPLLRMAAGEGDDAPPTDAAQAESTTTAQGDASEGTKELVKARVKALFALSCLLRGCTRAQEAFQLGDGFALLKNCLRVDHARLRTKALHLARHLATLDMRFMRACVDAGYVLAAAASLAGSLPRVFDRDADADANADLSADAFTEEDIEKGQVREAALRLMVDVARKVDFDAVPKAVDHLRSAIVVNAINAVGKAYTRFGREEKETYRDEMQLCAQLAKMFE
;
A
#
# COMPACT_ATOMS: atom_id res chain seq x y z
N MET A 1 45.82 -1.29 -15.43
CA MET A 1 46.57 -2.35 -14.73
C MET A 1 47.06 -1.74 -13.43
N SER A 2 46.51 -1.98 -12.25
CA SER A 2 45.39 -2.83 -11.82
C SER A 2 44.95 -2.29 -10.45
N ASP A 3 43.80 -1.62 -10.39
CA ASP A 3 43.11 -1.33 -9.12
C ASP A 3 42.50 -2.62 -8.60
N GLN A 4 43.09 -3.17 -7.54
CA GLN A 4 42.49 -4.28 -6.80
C GLN A 4 41.42 -3.71 -5.86
N LYS A 5 40.21 -3.70 -6.40
CA LYS A 5 38.91 -3.83 -5.74
C LYS A 5 39.02 -4.50 -4.35
N GLU A 6 39.00 -3.70 -3.29
CA GLU A 6 38.72 -4.19 -1.94
C GLU A 6 37.30 -4.76 -1.96
N ARG A 7 37.21 -6.08 -2.01
CA ARG A 7 35.97 -6.80 -1.71
C ARG A 7 35.66 -6.52 -0.26
N MET A 8 34.64 -5.70 -0.01
CA MET A 8 33.94 -5.62 1.27
C MET A 8 33.51 -7.04 1.63
N VAL A 9 34.26 -7.65 2.55
CA VAL A 9 33.91 -8.93 3.16
C VAL A 9 32.64 -8.67 3.98
N PRO A 10 31.57 -9.48 3.84
CA PRO A 10 30.38 -9.31 4.65
C PRO A 10 30.77 -9.39 6.12
N ALA A 11 30.30 -8.42 6.91
CA ALA A 11 30.46 -8.40 8.36
C ALA A 11 30.07 -9.78 8.93
N ASP A 12 30.91 -10.22 9.85
CA ASP A 12 31.03 -11.57 10.38
C ASP A 12 29.68 -12.25 10.65
N ARG A 13 29.54 -13.49 10.18
CA ARG A 13 28.34 -14.30 10.34
C ARG A 13 28.04 -14.42 11.83
N SER A 14 26.85 -13.97 12.25
CA SER A 14 26.35 -14.10 13.63
C SER A 14 26.80 -15.40 14.29
N ASN A 15 27.41 -15.30 15.47
CA ASN A 15 28.14 -16.37 16.18
C ASN A 15 27.25 -17.55 16.66
N TRP A 16 26.05 -17.73 16.11
CA TRP A 16 25.08 -18.76 16.46
C TRP A 16 25.66 -20.17 16.41
N ASN A 17 26.53 -20.47 15.43
CA ASN A 17 27.21 -21.77 15.36
C ASN A 17 28.21 -21.98 16.50
N ALA A 18 28.88 -20.93 16.96
CA ALA A 18 29.79 -20.99 18.10
C ALA A 18 29.01 -21.15 19.42
N ILE A 19 27.90 -20.41 19.57
CA ILE A 19 26.99 -20.51 20.73
C ILE A 19 26.34 -21.90 20.79
N LEU A 20 25.88 -22.45 19.65
CA LEU A 20 25.28 -23.78 19.58
C LEU A 20 26.28 -24.87 19.97
N LYS A 21 27.50 -24.84 19.41
CA LYS A 21 28.56 -25.80 19.75
C LYS A 21 28.96 -25.70 21.22
N TRP A 22 29.03 -24.47 21.75
CA TRP A 22 29.29 -24.24 23.16
C TRP A 22 28.16 -24.81 24.03
N SER A 23 26.88 -24.54 23.72
CA SER A 23 25.73 -25.05 24.46
C SER A 23 25.63 -26.58 24.43
N MET A 24 25.97 -27.23 23.30
CA MET A 24 26.03 -28.69 23.20
C MET A 24 27.16 -29.27 24.05
N ALA A 25 28.30 -28.57 24.14
CA ALA A 25 29.42 -28.98 24.99
C ALA A 25 29.12 -28.85 26.49
N GLN A 26 28.09 -28.08 26.88
CA GLN A 26 27.61 -27.98 28.25
C GLN A 26 26.54 -29.04 28.61
N GLN A 27 26.01 -29.78 27.63
CA GLN A 27 25.08 -30.88 27.88
C GLN A 27 25.87 -32.18 28.09
N GLY A 28 25.85 -32.70 29.32
CA GLY A 28 26.39 -34.03 29.62
C GLY A 28 25.53 -35.15 29.02
N ASP A 29 26.15 -36.28 28.69
CA ASP A 29 25.55 -37.48 28.05
C ASP A 29 24.49 -38.21 28.90
N GLY A 30 23.92 -37.56 29.92
CA GLY A 30 22.90 -38.11 30.83
C GLY A 30 23.32 -39.34 31.65
N THR A 31 24.51 -39.88 31.42
CA THR A 31 25.01 -41.16 31.95
C THR A 31 26.25 -41.00 32.85
N SER A 32 26.80 -39.78 32.96
CA SER A 32 27.97 -39.46 33.79
C SER A 32 27.55 -38.64 35.02
N SER A 33 27.90 -39.13 36.21
CA SER A 33 27.69 -38.45 37.49
C SER A 33 28.77 -37.39 37.79
N GLU A 34 29.22 -36.67 36.76
CA GLU A 34 30.17 -35.57 36.96
C GLU A 34 29.40 -34.30 37.36
N PRO A 35 29.90 -33.51 38.33
CA PRO A 35 29.24 -32.27 38.73
C PRO A 35 29.16 -31.32 37.53
N ALA A 36 28.03 -30.60 37.41
CA ALA A 36 27.84 -29.60 36.39
C ALA A 36 29.05 -28.65 36.38
N ARG A 37 29.71 -28.52 35.22
CA ARG A 37 30.89 -27.66 35.07
C ARG A 37 30.51 -26.23 35.46
N GLU A 38 31.17 -25.68 36.48
CA GLU A 38 30.98 -24.28 36.86
C GLU A 38 31.42 -23.38 35.71
N ILE A 39 30.51 -22.56 35.20
CA ILE A 39 30.79 -21.61 34.13
C ILE A 39 31.73 -20.55 34.69
N SER A 40 32.93 -20.43 34.09
CA SER A 40 33.89 -19.40 34.49
C SER A 40 33.36 -18.00 34.16
N GLU A 41 33.82 -16.97 34.88
CA GLU A 41 33.48 -15.58 34.59
C GLU A 41 33.89 -15.17 33.16
N GLU A 42 34.96 -15.76 32.61
CA GLU A 42 35.41 -15.53 31.24
C GLU A 42 34.45 -16.16 30.22
N ASP A 43 33.98 -17.39 30.45
CA ASP A 43 32.97 -18.06 29.61
C ASP A 43 31.63 -17.31 29.66
N ARG A 44 31.24 -16.79 30.82
CA ARG A 44 30.04 -15.97 30.99
C ARG A 44 30.14 -14.68 30.19
N ARG A 45 31.30 -13.99 30.24
CA ARG A 45 31.54 -12.76 29.46
C ARG A 45 31.56 -13.03 27.96
N TRP A 46 32.24 -14.10 27.55
CA TRP A 46 32.26 -14.52 26.15
C TRP A 46 30.85 -14.84 25.64
N LEU A 47 30.05 -15.58 26.40
CA LEU A 47 28.67 -15.91 26.01
C LEU A 47 27.80 -14.66 25.89
N LEU A 48 27.90 -13.73 26.83
CA LEU A 48 27.15 -12.47 26.78
C LEU A 48 27.56 -11.61 25.58
N ASP A 49 28.85 -11.55 25.26
CA ASP A 49 29.39 -10.83 24.11
C ASP A 49 29.02 -11.51 22.77
N ALA A 50 29.09 -12.85 22.72
CA ALA A 50 28.65 -13.65 21.57
C ALA A 50 27.14 -13.56 21.33
N MET A 51 26.33 -13.53 22.39
CA MET A 51 24.90 -13.26 22.29
C MET A 51 24.65 -11.82 21.81
N ALA A 52 25.29 -10.83 22.43
CA ALA A 52 25.14 -9.41 22.08
C ALA A 52 25.55 -9.11 20.63
N SER A 53 26.64 -9.72 20.13
CA SER A 53 27.06 -9.62 18.73
C SER A 53 26.11 -10.32 17.74
N GLY A 54 25.27 -11.24 18.21
CA GLY A 54 24.20 -11.84 17.44
C GLY A 54 22.94 -10.97 17.32
N PHE A 55 22.81 -9.93 18.15
CA PHE A 55 21.75 -8.93 18.05
C PHE A 55 22.23 -7.80 17.13
N ILE A 56 21.53 -7.60 16.02
CA ILE A 56 21.70 -6.37 15.23
C ILE A 56 21.22 -5.22 16.11
N ASP A 57 22.06 -4.21 16.30
CA ASP A 57 21.63 -2.94 16.90
C ASP A 57 20.68 -2.28 15.89
N GLU A 58 19.39 -2.61 16.02
CA GLU A 58 18.30 -2.13 15.16
C GLU A 58 18.33 -0.60 15.05
N ILE A 59 18.57 0.08 16.17
CA ILE A 59 18.62 1.55 16.22
C ILE A 59 19.81 2.07 15.44
N LYS A 60 20.99 1.47 15.61
CA LYS A 60 22.18 1.86 14.85
C LYS A 60 21.97 1.65 13.35
N ARG A 61 21.46 0.48 12.94
CA ARG A 61 21.23 0.20 11.52
C ARG A 61 20.18 1.13 10.92
N MET A 62 19.10 1.43 11.64
CA MET A 62 18.12 2.44 11.22
C MET A 62 18.77 3.82 11.03
N LYS A 63 19.65 4.25 11.93
CA LYS A 63 20.40 5.52 11.78
C LYS A 63 21.30 5.52 10.55
N ASP A 64 22.02 4.43 10.32
CA ASP A 64 22.90 4.30 9.15
C ASP A 64 22.08 4.43 7.85
N ILE A 65 20.92 3.74 7.78
CA ILE A 65 20.01 3.85 6.64
C ILE A 65 19.51 5.29 6.46
N ILE A 66 19.01 5.93 7.54
CA ILE A 66 18.53 7.32 7.50
C ILE A 66 19.62 8.25 6.99
N ALA A 67 20.86 8.10 7.47
CA ALA A 67 21.98 8.92 7.04
C ALA A 67 22.27 8.76 5.53
N CYS A 68 22.23 7.53 5.01
CA CYS A 68 22.40 7.26 3.59
C CYS A 68 21.30 7.89 2.73
N ILE A 69 20.03 7.75 3.13
CA ILE A 69 18.91 8.23 2.31
C ILE A 69 18.63 9.74 2.47
N SER A 70 19.22 10.43 3.45
CA SER A 70 18.92 11.85 3.71
C SER A 70 19.53 12.83 2.71
N ALA A 71 20.53 12.41 1.93
CA ALA A 71 21.18 13.26 0.94
C ALA A 71 20.54 13.13 -0.45
N GLY A 72 20.62 14.18 -1.27
CA GLY A 72 20.28 14.12 -2.70
C GLY A 72 18.82 13.83 -3.03
N ILE A 73 17.87 14.00 -2.11
CA ILE A 73 16.46 13.59 -2.28
C ILE A 73 15.80 14.15 -3.56
N GLU A 74 16.10 15.41 -3.89
CA GLU A 74 15.57 16.13 -5.06
C GLU A 74 16.38 15.89 -6.35
N ALA A 75 17.52 15.21 -6.26
CA ALA A 75 18.38 14.97 -7.40
C ALA A 75 17.84 13.81 -8.26
N THR A 76 18.14 13.87 -9.56
CA THR A 76 18.05 12.71 -10.43
C THR A 76 19.29 11.84 -10.21
N HIS A 77 19.09 10.55 -10.03
CA HIS A 77 20.15 9.58 -9.76
C HIS A 77 20.33 8.62 -10.94
N ASP A 78 21.46 7.90 -10.98
CA ASP A 78 21.63 6.76 -11.88
C ASP A 78 20.83 5.54 -11.38
N ALA A 79 20.72 4.50 -12.22
CA ALA A 79 19.92 3.33 -11.90
C ALA A 79 20.41 2.58 -10.64
N GLU A 80 21.73 2.49 -10.44
CA GLU A 80 22.35 1.77 -9.31
C GLU A 80 22.03 2.45 -7.97
N GLU A 81 22.11 3.79 -7.91
CA GLU A 81 21.77 4.57 -6.72
C GLU A 81 20.27 4.54 -6.42
N ILE A 82 19.40 4.54 -7.45
CA ILE A 82 17.94 4.34 -7.25
C ILE A 82 17.68 2.99 -6.62
N ASP A 83 18.26 1.91 -7.16
CA ASP A 83 18.10 0.55 -6.65
C ASP A 83 18.61 0.43 -5.22
N ALA A 84 19.82 0.93 -4.94
CA ALA A 84 20.40 0.90 -3.61
C ALA A 84 19.54 1.63 -2.57
N ARG A 85 18.95 2.79 -2.92
CA ARG A 85 18.07 3.53 -2.01
C ARG A 85 16.73 2.82 -1.80
N VAL A 86 16.17 2.20 -2.84
CA VAL A 86 14.96 1.38 -2.69
C VAL A 86 15.24 0.21 -1.75
N GLU A 87 16.34 -0.52 -1.93
CA GLU A 87 16.73 -1.63 -1.06
C GLU A 87 16.91 -1.18 0.40
N LEU A 88 17.55 -0.02 0.63
CA LEU A 88 17.68 0.56 1.97
C LEU A 88 16.32 0.90 2.60
N MET A 89 15.37 1.43 1.81
CA MET A 89 14.01 1.72 2.29
C MET A 89 13.17 0.46 2.52
N GLU A 90 13.36 -0.58 1.72
CA GLU A 90 12.73 -1.89 1.94
C GLU A 90 13.26 -2.54 3.22
N GLU A 91 14.59 -2.53 3.43
CA GLU A 91 15.19 -2.96 4.69
C GLU A 91 14.65 -2.15 5.87
N LEU A 92 14.53 -0.83 5.72
CA LEU A 92 13.96 0.02 6.76
C LEU A 92 12.49 -0.34 7.04
N THR A 93 11.70 -0.65 6.00
CA THR A 93 10.31 -1.09 6.13
C THR A 93 10.21 -2.36 6.97
N ASP A 94 11.04 -3.36 6.69
CA ASP A 94 11.07 -4.61 7.46
C ASP A 94 11.41 -4.35 8.93
N ARG A 95 12.35 -3.44 9.21
CA ARG A 95 12.74 -3.08 10.59
C ARG A 95 11.63 -2.36 11.34
N VAL A 96 10.95 -1.39 10.72
CA VAL A 96 9.86 -0.64 11.38
C VAL A 96 8.55 -1.42 11.44
N SER A 97 8.44 -2.54 10.74
CA SER A 97 7.30 -3.46 10.86
C SER A 97 7.22 -4.13 12.25
N GLY A 98 8.34 -4.17 12.99
CA GLY A 98 8.37 -4.57 14.39
C GLY A 98 7.65 -3.55 15.28
N VAL A 99 6.70 -4.01 16.10
CA VAL A 99 5.78 -3.18 16.91
C VAL A 99 6.51 -2.14 17.78
N ASP A 100 7.70 -2.47 18.27
CA ASP A 100 8.49 -1.58 19.13
C ASP A 100 9.29 -0.53 18.32
N ASN A 101 9.71 -0.86 17.09
CA ASN A 101 10.66 -0.07 16.30
C ASN A 101 9.99 1.04 15.47
N GLY A 102 8.71 0.91 15.11
CA GLY A 102 7.96 1.99 14.42
C GLY A 102 7.91 3.27 15.26
N GLY A 103 7.93 3.14 16.58
CA GLY A 103 8.08 4.26 17.51
C GLY A 103 9.49 4.86 17.55
N ASP A 104 10.53 4.14 17.18
CA ASP A 104 11.89 4.69 17.23
C ASP A 104 12.20 5.56 16.02
N LEU A 105 11.65 5.25 14.84
CA LEU A 105 11.98 5.98 13.61
C LEU A 105 11.72 7.49 13.71
N HIS A 106 10.61 7.89 14.33
CA HIS A 106 10.31 9.32 14.51
C HIS A 106 11.28 10.00 15.49
N THR A 107 11.75 9.28 16.51
CA THR A 107 12.76 9.77 17.47
C THR A 107 14.13 9.91 16.81
N LEU A 108 14.40 9.10 15.79
CA LEU A 108 15.62 9.15 14.98
C LEU A 108 15.61 10.23 13.90
N GLY A 109 14.51 10.99 13.75
CA GLY A 109 14.37 11.99 12.70
C GLY A 109 14.16 11.39 11.29
N GLY A 110 13.84 10.10 11.19
CA GLY A 110 13.69 9.41 9.90
C GLY A 110 12.45 9.81 9.10
N LEU A 111 11.44 10.42 9.74
CA LEU A 111 10.19 10.81 9.07
C LEU A 111 10.38 12.00 8.10
N GLU A 112 11.22 12.98 8.45
CA GLU A 112 11.42 14.17 7.63
C GLU A 112 12.01 13.84 6.24
N PRO A 113 13.09 13.03 6.11
CA PRO A 113 13.57 12.57 4.82
C PRO A 113 12.49 11.84 4.00
N LEU A 114 11.71 10.96 4.63
CA LEU A 114 10.67 10.19 3.94
C LEU A 114 9.57 11.07 3.37
N VAL A 115 9.09 12.06 4.14
CA VAL A 115 8.11 13.02 3.63
C VAL A 115 8.69 13.84 2.49
N ARG A 116 9.97 14.23 2.58
CA ARG A 116 10.65 14.95 1.49
C ARG A 116 10.80 14.11 0.23
N TYR A 117 11.04 12.80 0.33
CA TYR A 117 10.99 11.91 -0.83
C TYR A 117 9.61 11.92 -1.48
N VAL A 118 8.55 11.73 -0.69
CA VAL A 118 7.16 11.76 -1.18
C VAL A 118 6.84 13.09 -1.88
N ALA A 119 7.32 14.21 -1.34
CA ALA A 119 7.04 15.54 -1.87
C ALA A 119 7.83 15.90 -3.12
N SER A 120 9.11 15.53 -3.19
CA SER A 120 10.06 16.18 -4.10
C SER A 120 10.90 15.24 -4.94
N SER A 121 10.90 13.93 -4.68
CA SER A 121 11.76 13.02 -5.44
C SER A 121 11.28 12.89 -6.88
N PRO A 122 12.18 13.01 -7.88
CA PRO A 122 11.81 12.91 -9.28
C PRO A 122 11.53 11.47 -9.74
N HIS A 123 11.89 10.46 -8.94
CA HIS A 123 11.74 9.04 -9.27
C HIS A 123 10.53 8.42 -8.56
N ALA A 124 9.61 7.83 -9.31
CA ALA A 124 8.39 7.25 -8.77
C ALA A 124 8.68 6.09 -7.80
N ARG A 125 9.73 5.29 -8.09
CA ARG A 125 10.19 4.18 -7.24
C ARG A 125 10.60 4.64 -5.84
N LEU A 126 11.35 5.74 -5.74
CA LEU A 126 11.78 6.31 -4.47
C LEU A 126 10.60 6.90 -3.69
N ARG A 127 9.68 7.59 -4.38
CA ARG A 127 8.43 8.06 -3.73
C ARG A 127 7.60 6.89 -3.20
N ALA A 128 7.48 5.81 -3.97
CA ALA A 128 6.74 4.61 -3.59
C ALA A 128 7.33 3.93 -2.34
N ALA A 129 8.65 3.73 -2.33
CA ALA A 129 9.36 3.13 -1.20
C ALA A 129 9.27 4.02 0.07
N ALA A 130 9.43 5.33 -0.07
CA ALA A 130 9.30 6.25 1.06
C ALA A 130 7.88 6.27 1.64
N ALA A 131 6.84 6.28 0.79
CA ALA A 131 5.45 6.20 1.22
C ALA A 131 5.14 4.86 1.92
N GLU A 132 5.78 3.77 1.50
CA GLU A 132 5.66 2.47 2.16
C GLU A 132 6.26 2.48 3.57
N VAL A 133 7.50 2.96 3.73
CA VAL A 133 8.13 3.10 5.05
C VAL A 133 7.27 3.99 5.96
N LEU A 134 6.83 5.15 5.44
CA LEU A 134 5.98 6.08 6.18
C LEU A 134 4.67 5.42 6.63
N GLY A 135 3.99 4.72 5.71
CA GLY A 135 2.74 4.02 6.01
C GLY A 135 2.90 2.92 7.04
N THR A 136 3.99 2.16 6.98
CA THR A 136 4.31 1.10 7.94
C THR A 136 4.65 1.69 9.32
N THR A 137 5.43 2.76 9.36
CA THR A 137 5.84 3.42 10.62
C THR A 137 4.64 3.99 11.39
N VAL A 138 3.68 4.60 10.69
CA VAL A 138 2.50 5.21 11.35
C VAL A 138 1.36 4.23 11.59
N GLN A 139 1.47 2.99 11.09
CA GLN A 139 0.39 2.01 11.19
C GLN A 139 0.10 1.65 12.65
N ASN A 140 -1.09 2.01 13.13
CA ASN A 140 -1.52 1.79 14.51
C ASN A 140 -0.59 2.40 15.57
N HIS A 141 0.17 3.47 15.22
CA HIS A 141 1.14 4.10 16.13
C HIS A 141 0.87 5.61 16.29
N PRO A 142 0.06 6.03 17.29
CA PRO A 142 -0.41 7.41 17.44
C PRO A 142 0.70 8.47 17.51
N LYS A 143 1.80 8.20 18.22
CA LYS A 143 2.92 9.17 18.29
C LYS A 143 3.60 9.37 16.94
N ALA A 144 3.71 8.31 16.13
CA ALA A 144 4.32 8.40 14.81
C ALA A 144 3.37 9.08 13.82
N GLN A 145 2.06 8.85 13.93
CA GLN A 145 1.04 9.60 13.16
C GLN A 145 1.17 11.11 13.44
N GLU A 146 1.21 11.51 14.71
CA GLU A 146 1.37 12.92 15.10
C GLU A 146 2.70 13.53 14.65
N ALA A 147 3.79 12.77 14.74
CA ALA A 147 5.11 13.20 14.27
C ALA A 147 5.14 13.36 12.74
N ALA A 148 4.55 12.42 11.99
CA ALA A 148 4.45 12.50 10.54
C ALA A 148 3.63 13.73 10.10
N LEU A 149 2.55 14.06 10.80
CA LEU A 149 1.82 15.31 10.59
C LEU A 149 2.64 16.56 10.95
N GLY A 150 3.53 16.46 11.94
CA GLY A 150 4.49 17.51 12.27
C GLY A 150 5.54 17.74 11.18
N CYS A 151 5.78 16.73 10.33
CA CYS A 151 6.62 16.82 9.14
C CYS A 151 5.82 17.15 7.86
N ASP A 152 4.57 17.60 7.97
CA ASP A 152 3.68 17.93 6.86
C ASP A 152 3.36 16.77 5.89
N ALA A 153 3.31 15.53 6.39
CA ALA A 153 3.08 14.35 5.55
C ALA A 153 1.75 14.33 4.76
N MET A 154 0.70 15.03 5.23
CA MET A 154 -0.65 14.91 4.67
C MET A 154 -0.75 15.39 3.22
N ASP A 155 -0.25 16.59 2.93
CA ASP A 155 -0.38 17.24 1.62
C ASP A 155 0.45 16.53 0.52
N PRO A 156 1.73 16.17 0.74
CA PRO A 156 2.51 15.36 -0.20
C PRO A 156 1.84 14.01 -0.51
N LEU A 157 1.30 13.32 0.50
CA LEU A 157 0.62 12.04 0.30
C LEU A 157 -0.67 12.20 -0.52
N LEU A 158 -1.45 13.25 -0.29
CA LEU A 158 -2.67 13.52 -1.05
C LEU A 158 -2.38 13.86 -2.52
N ARG A 159 -1.39 14.73 -2.78
CA ARG A 159 -0.95 15.09 -4.13
C ARG A 159 -0.40 13.89 -4.88
N MET A 160 0.47 13.12 -4.22
CA MET A 160 1.02 11.88 -4.78
C MET A 160 -0.10 10.90 -5.11
N ALA A 161 -1.09 10.69 -4.23
CA ALA A 161 -2.24 9.83 -4.53
C ALA A 161 -3.09 10.35 -5.72
N ALA A 162 -3.30 11.67 -5.79
CA ALA A 162 -4.02 12.33 -6.87
C ALA A 162 -3.34 12.15 -8.25
N GLY A 163 -2.05 11.81 -8.26
CA GLY A 163 -1.26 11.54 -9.45
C GLY A 163 -0.25 12.64 -9.78
N GLU A 164 0.07 13.51 -8.81
CA GLU A 164 1.16 14.47 -8.96
C GLU A 164 2.52 13.79 -8.76
N GLY A 165 3.51 14.27 -9.52
CA GLY A 165 4.88 13.75 -9.54
C GLY A 165 5.18 12.94 -10.80
N ASP A 166 6.34 13.21 -11.39
CA ASP A 166 6.81 12.57 -12.63
C ASP A 166 7.67 11.33 -12.33
N ASP A 167 8.08 10.60 -13.36
CA ASP A 167 9.08 9.53 -13.23
C ASP A 167 10.26 9.88 -14.14
N ALA A 168 11.20 10.67 -13.60
CA ALA A 168 12.38 11.06 -14.34
C ALA A 168 13.24 9.82 -14.64
N PRO A 169 13.72 9.67 -15.88
CA PRO A 169 14.61 8.56 -16.21
C PRO A 169 15.91 8.66 -15.40
N PRO A 170 16.60 7.53 -15.16
CA PRO A 170 17.94 7.54 -14.58
C PRO A 170 18.90 8.43 -15.39
N THR A 171 19.87 9.05 -14.71
CA THR A 171 20.83 9.95 -15.37
C THR A 171 21.70 9.25 -16.43
N ASP A 172 21.88 7.94 -16.31
CA ASP A 172 22.63 7.06 -17.20
C ASP A 172 21.76 6.32 -18.24
N ALA A 173 20.45 6.61 -18.30
CA ALA A 173 19.50 5.93 -19.20
C ALA A 173 19.94 5.98 -20.68
N ALA A 174 20.47 7.11 -21.15
CA ALA A 174 20.94 7.27 -22.53
C ALA A 174 22.15 6.35 -22.88
N GLN A 175 22.90 5.88 -21.89
CA GLN A 175 24.03 4.96 -22.10
C GLN A 175 23.55 3.49 -22.16
N ALA A 176 22.41 3.17 -21.53
CA ALA A 176 21.80 1.84 -21.53
C ALA A 176 21.04 1.50 -22.83
N GLU A 177 20.56 2.52 -23.57
CA GLU A 177 19.82 2.36 -24.83
C GLU A 177 20.60 1.66 -25.96
N SER A 178 21.93 1.48 -25.83
CA SER A 178 22.73 0.77 -26.83
C SER A 178 22.56 -0.77 -26.78
N THR A 179 21.75 -1.32 -25.86
CA THR A 179 21.68 -2.78 -25.64
C THR A 179 20.27 -3.41 -25.62
N THR A 180 19.17 -2.64 -25.63
CA THR A 180 17.81 -3.23 -25.56
C THR A 180 16.72 -2.41 -26.26
N THR A 181 15.78 -3.11 -26.87
CA THR A 181 14.68 -2.59 -27.71
C THR A 181 13.71 -1.65 -26.97
N ALA A 182 13.50 -0.46 -27.54
CA ALA A 182 12.79 0.71 -27.00
C ALA A 182 11.26 0.58 -26.77
N GLN A 183 10.68 -0.63 -26.75
CA GLN A 183 9.22 -0.81 -26.64
C GLN A 183 8.70 -1.01 -25.20
N GLY A 184 9.58 -1.16 -24.20
CA GLY A 184 9.21 -1.48 -22.82
C GLY A 184 9.10 -0.30 -21.84
N ASP A 185 9.72 0.84 -22.15
CA ASP A 185 10.07 1.85 -21.14
C ASP A 185 8.89 2.73 -20.69
N ALA A 186 8.04 3.18 -21.63
CA ALA A 186 6.86 4.00 -21.30
C ALA A 186 5.78 3.24 -20.49
N SER A 187 5.68 1.92 -20.70
CA SER A 187 4.78 1.06 -19.93
C SER A 187 5.28 0.91 -18.50
N GLU A 188 6.60 0.77 -18.31
CA GLU A 188 7.20 0.60 -16.99
C GLU A 188 7.11 1.86 -16.13
N GLY A 189 7.42 3.04 -16.67
CA GLY A 189 7.24 4.31 -15.95
C GLY A 189 5.79 4.56 -15.54
N THR A 190 4.83 4.15 -16.37
CA THR A 190 3.40 4.21 -16.01
C THR A 190 3.07 3.29 -14.83
N LYS A 191 3.64 2.09 -14.77
CA LYS A 191 3.44 1.16 -13.63
C LYS A 191 4.02 1.71 -12.34
N GLU A 192 5.21 2.29 -12.38
CA GLU A 192 5.86 2.85 -11.19
C GLU A 192 5.11 4.07 -10.65
N LEU A 193 4.60 4.94 -11.52
CA LEU A 193 3.69 6.02 -11.11
C LEU A 193 2.43 5.49 -10.42
N VAL A 194 1.84 4.41 -10.92
CA VAL A 194 0.67 3.82 -10.25
C VAL A 194 1.04 3.15 -8.93
N LYS A 195 2.19 2.47 -8.86
CA LYS A 195 2.70 1.86 -7.63
C LYS A 195 2.89 2.93 -6.55
N ALA A 196 3.52 4.06 -6.89
CA ALA A 196 3.62 5.24 -6.06
C ALA A 196 2.25 5.63 -5.48
N ARG A 197 1.25 5.86 -6.33
CA ARG A 197 -0.10 6.25 -5.90
C ARG A 197 -0.75 5.24 -4.96
N VAL A 198 -0.56 3.95 -5.21
CA VAL A 198 -1.06 2.87 -4.35
C VAL A 198 -0.41 2.91 -2.97
N LYS A 199 0.91 3.17 -2.89
CA LYS A 199 1.64 3.30 -1.62
C LYS A 199 1.25 4.57 -0.87
N ALA A 200 0.99 5.67 -1.57
CA ALA A 200 0.44 6.88 -0.97
C ALA A 200 -0.94 6.64 -0.32
N LEU A 201 -1.84 5.91 -1.00
CA LEU A 201 -3.14 5.52 -0.43
C LEU A 201 -3.00 4.60 0.79
N PHE A 202 -2.02 3.70 0.80
CA PHE A 202 -1.70 2.88 1.96
C PHE A 202 -1.27 3.75 3.14
N ALA A 203 -0.30 4.66 2.94
CA ALA A 203 0.17 5.57 3.96
C ALA A 203 -0.94 6.46 4.51
N LEU A 204 -1.79 7.03 3.64
CA LEU A 204 -2.97 7.79 4.05
C LEU A 204 -3.93 6.95 4.89
N SER A 205 -4.20 5.71 4.49
CA SER A 205 -5.06 4.81 5.25
C SER A 205 -4.51 4.48 6.64
N CYS A 206 -3.18 4.40 6.79
CA CYS A 206 -2.52 4.18 8.07
C CYS A 206 -2.54 5.46 8.92
N LEU A 207 -2.24 6.61 8.32
CA LEU A 207 -2.17 7.91 8.98
C LEU A 207 -3.53 8.38 9.51
N LEU A 208 -4.61 8.15 8.76
CA LEU A 208 -5.96 8.62 9.10
C LEU A 208 -6.67 7.74 10.13
N ARG A 209 -6.23 6.49 10.31
CA ARG A 209 -6.91 5.54 11.19
C ARG A 209 -6.64 5.88 12.64
N GLY A 210 -7.67 6.30 13.36
CA GLY A 210 -7.59 6.59 14.79
C GLY A 210 -6.85 7.89 15.15
N CYS A 211 -6.44 8.71 14.18
CA CYS A 211 -5.79 10.00 14.40
C CYS A 211 -6.72 11.15 14.00
N THR A 212 -7.31 11.83 14.97
CA THR A 212 -8.22 12.96 14.73
C THR A 212 -7.53 14.13 14.07
N ARG A 213 -6.27 14.43 14.44
CA ARG A 213 -5.50 15.53 13.82
C ARG A 213 -5.21 15.26 12.34
N ALA A 214 -4.93 14.02 11.97
CA ALA A 214 -4.78 13.63 10.56
C ALA A 214 -6.09 13.77 9.80
N GLN A 215 -7.21 13.35 10.41
CA GLN A 215 -8.54 13.47 9.82
C GLN A 215 -8.93 14.93 9.58
N GLU A 216 -8.61 15.84 10.50
CA GLU A 216 -8.80 17.29 10.34
C GLU A 216 -7.90 17.86 9.24
N ALA A 217 -6.62 17.48 9.19
CA ALA A 217 -5.70 17.90 8.13
C ALA A 217 -6.17 17.42 6.75
N PHE A 218 -6.68 16.20 6.64
CA PHE A 218 -7.28 15.68 5.42
C PHE A 218 -8.50 16.48 4.97
N GLN A 219 -9.36 16.89 5.92
CA GLN A 219 -10.51 17.73 5.61
C GLN A 219 -10.09 19.13 5.13
N LEU A 220 -9.07 19.71 5.76
CA LEU A 220 -8.55 21.03 5.39
C LEU A 220 -7.91 21.04 3.99
N GLY A 221 -7.25 19.94 3.61
CA GLY A 221 -6.60 19.76 2.30
C GLY A 221 -7.51 19.28 1.17
N ASP A 222 -8.84 19.47 1.28
CA ASP A 222 -9.82 18.98 0.29
C ASP A 222 -9.61 17.50 -0.09
N GLY A 223 -9.30 16.65 0.91
CA GLY A 223 -8.82 15.29 0.66
C GLY A 223 -9.77 14.43 -0.19
N PHE A 224 -11.09 14.59 -0.07
CA PHE A 224 -12.04 13.91 -0.97
C PHE A 224 -11.99 14.44 -2.41
N ALA A 225 -11.73 15.73 -2.64
CA ALA A 225 -11.58 16.22 -4.01
C ALA A 225 -10.37 15.57 -4.70
N LEU A 226 -9.25 15.46 -3.98
CA LEU A 226 -8.01 14.86 -4.47
C LEU A 226 -8.12 13.34 -4.65
N LEU A 227 -8.66 12.63 -3.66
CA LEU A 227 -8.82 11.17 -3.76
C LEU A 227 -9.78 10.78 -4.91
N LYS A 228 -10.71 11.65 -5.30
CA LYS A 228 -11.60 11.40 -6.46
C LYS A 228 -10.81 11.25 -7.76
N ASN A 229 -9.64 11.89 -7.89
CA ASN A 229 -8.78 11.73 -9.07
C ASN A 229 -8.27 10.29 -9.22
N CYS A 230 -8.15 9.52 -8.13
CA CYS A 230 -7.82 8.10 -8.17
C CYS A 230 -8.90 7.26 -8.87
N LEU A 231 -10.16 7.73 -8.91
CA LEU A 231 -11.27 7.04 -9.55
C LEU A 231 -11.32 7.22 -11.07
N ARG A 232 -10.55 8.18 -11.60
CA ARG A 232 -10.55 8.56 -13.03
C ARG A 232 -9.46 7.83 -13.85
N VAL A 233 -8.77 6.89 -13.22
CA VAL A 233 -7.61 6.18 -13.77
C VAL A 233 -8.02 4.78 -14.14
N ASP A 234 -7.49 4.27 -15.24
CA ASP A 234 -7.70 2.88 -15.65
C ASP A 234 -6.77 1.91 -14.89
N HIS A 235 -6.96 1.86 -13.56
CA HIS A 235 -6.25 0.90 -12.71
C HIS A 235 -7.16 0.44 -11.58
N ALA A 236 -7.59 -0.82 -11.63
CA ALA A 236 -8.62 -1.34 -10.72
C ALA A 236 -8.20 -1.29 -9.24
N ARG A 237 -7.00 -1.77 -8.90
CA ARG A 237 -6.50 -1.75 -7.52
C ARG A 237 -6.44 -0.35 -6.89
N LEU A 238 -6.10 0.67 -7.68
CA LEU A 238 -6.05 2.07 -7.21
C LEU A 238 -7.47 2.57 -6.91
N ARG A 239 -8.41 2.34 -7.82
CA ARG A 239 -9.83 2.69 -7.64
C ARG A 239 -10.42 2.01 -6.40
N THR A 240 -10.18 0.71 -6.23
CA THR A 240 -10.63 -0.07 -5.06
C THR A 240 -10.11 0.52 -3.74
N LYS A 241 -8.81 0.82 -3.65
CA LYS A 241 -8.22 1.39 -2.42
C LYS A 241 -8.76 2.79 -2.11
N ALA A 242 -8.96 3.63 -3.13
CA ALA A 242 -9.55 4.95 -2.95
C ALA A 242 -11.00 4.87 -2.48
N LEU A 243 -11.80 3.95 -3.02
CA LEU A 243 -13.17 3.70 -2.59
C LEU A 243 -13.24 3.19 -1.15
N HIS A 244 -12.35 2.27 -0.76
CA HIS A 244 -12.28 1.78 0.62
C HIS A 244 -11.91 2.87 1.62
N LEU A 245 -10.92 3.71 1.30
CA LEU A 245 -10.52 4.83 2.15
C LEU A 245 -11.65 5.85 2.29
N ALA A 246 -12.27 6.25 1.17
CA ALA A 246 -13.39 7.19 1.16
C ALA A 246 -14.59 6.65 1.96
N ARG A 247 -14.90 5.36 1.80
CA ARG A 247 -15.95 4.67 2.57
C ARG A 247 -15.63 4.67 4.05
N HIS A 248 -14.41 4.31 4.44
CA HIS A 248 -14.00 4.30 5.83
C HIS A 248 -14.26 5.67 6.47
N LEU A 249 -13.72 6.74 5.88
CA LEU A 249 -13.88 8.11 6.38
C LEU A 249 -15.35 8.54 6.43
N ALA A 250 -16.11 8.31 5.35
CA ALA A 250 -17.52 8.69 5.29
C ALA A 250 -18.35 7.99 6.39
N THR A 251 -17.97 6.77 6.78
CA THR A 251 -18.68 6.04 7.86
C THR A 251 -18.22 6.40 9.28
N LEU A 252 -17.17 7.22 9.45
CA LEU A 252 -16.68 7.63 10.77
C LEU A 252 -17.52 8.75 11.40
N ASP A 253 -17.84 9.79 10.62
CA ASP A 253 -18.53 11.00 11.10
C ASP A 253 -19.33 11.62 9.94
N MET A 254 -20.49 12.22 10.25
CA MET A 254 -21.31 12.98 9.31
C MET A 254 -20.55 14.12 8.62
N ARG A 255 -19.53 14.72 9.26
CA ARG A 255 -18.67 15.72 8.61
C ARG A 255 -17.96 15.15 7.38
N PHE A 256 -17.38 13.96 7.50
CA PHE A 256 -16.75 13.28 6.37
C PHE A 256 -17.77 12.74 5.38
N MET A 257 -18.93 12.28 5.85
CA MET A 257 -20.01 11.86 4.94
C MET A 257 -20.47 13.02 4.06
N ARG A 258 -20.69 14.19 4.64
CA ARG A 258 -21.04 15.40 3.91
C ARG A 258 -19.96 15.79 2.91
N ALA A 259 -18.69 15.84 3.33
CA ALA A 259 -17.57 16.16 2.44
C ALA A 259 -17.44 15.16 1.27
N CYS A 260 -17.65 13.87 1.53
CA CYS A 260 -17.70 12.81 0.51
C CYS A 260 -18.82 13.10 -0.52
N VAL A 261 -20.04 13.34 -0.06
CA VAL A 261 -21.18 13.64 -0.93
C VAL A 261 -20.93 14.95 -1.70
N ASP A 262 -20.50 16.02 -1.03
CA ASP A 262 -20.29 17.34 -1.62
C ASP A 262 -19.23 17.30 -2.72
N ALA A 263 -18.15 16.53 -2.53
CA ALA A 263 -17.11 16.30 -3.52
C ALA A 263 -17.57 15.46 -4.74
N GLY A 264 -18.78 14.89 -4.71
CA GLY A 264 -19.34 14.09 -5.80
C GLY A 264 -18.84 12.65 -5.83
N TYR A 265 -18.41 12.10 -4.69
CA TYR A 265 -17.87 10.74 -4.63
C TYR A 265 -18.88 9.65 -4.99
N VAL A 266 -20.16 9.85 -4.64
CA VAL A 266 -21.25 8.92 -5.00
C VAL A 266 -21.35 8.76 -6.52
N LEU A 267 -21.30 9.87 -7.25
CA LEU A 267 -21.34 9.87 -8.72
C LEU A 267 -20.07 9.23 -9.32
N ALA A 268 -18.90 9.54 -8.76
CA ALA A 268 -17.64 8.97 -9.20
C ALA A 268 -17.54 7.46 -8.93
N ALA A 269 -18.12 6.98 -7.83
CA ALA A 269 -18.22 5.56 -7.51
C ALA A 269 -19.16 4.84 -8.48
N ALA A 270 -20.31 5.43 -8.83
CA ALA A 270 -21.19 4.90 -9.86
C ALA A 270 -20.54 4.85 -11.24
N ALA A 271 -19.77 5.88 -11.62
CA ALA A 271 -18.99 5.85 -12.86
C ALA A 271 -17.93 4.74 -12.83
N SER A 272 -17.24 4.55 -11.69
CA SER A 272 -16.26 3.45 -11.52
C SER A 272 -16.92 2.08 -11.59
N LEU A 273 -18.13 1.93 -11.05
CA LEU A 273 -18.95 0.71 -11.13
C LEU A 273 -19.31 0.40 -12.60
N ALA A 274 -19.80 1.41 -13.33
CA ALA A 274 -20.14 1.27 -14.74
C ALA A 274 -18.93 0.99 -15.64
N GLY A 275 -17.75 1.50 -15.29
CA GLY A 275 -16.49 1.22 -15.99
C GLY A 275 -15.88 -0.15 -15.66
N SER A 276 -16.47 -0.92 -14.75
CA SER A 276 -15.95 -2.21 -14.28
C SER A 276 -16.97 -3.33 -14.44
N LEU A 277 -17.80 -3.29 -15.50
CA LEU A 277 -18.81 -4.32 -15.76
C LEU A 277 -18.18 -5.72 -15.73
N PRO A 278 -18.88 -6.72 -15.17
CA PRO A 278 -18.37 -8.08 -15.16
C PRO A 278 -18.28 -8.61 -16.60
N ARG A 279 -17.24 -9.40 -16.84
CA ARG A 279 -17.18 -10.26 -18.02
C ARG A 279 -18.29 -11.31 -17.90
N VAL A 280 -19.04 -11.51 -18.97
CA VAL A 280 -20.08 -12.52 -19.07
C VAL A 280 -19.65 -13.51 -20.13
N PHE A 281 -19.64 -14.80 -19.79
CA PHE A 281 -19.40 -15.86 -20.76
C PHE A 281 -20.73 -16.18 -21.46
N ASP A 282 -20.80 -15.93 -22.77
CA ASP A 282 -21.94 -16.36 -23.59
C ASP A 282 -21.83 -17.89 -23.76
N ARG A 283 -22.41 -18.63 -22.81
CA ARG A 283 -22.53 -20.08 -22.92
C ARG A 283 -23.70 -20.41 -23.84
N ASP A 284 -23.42 -20.68 -25.10
CA ASP A 284 -24.41 -21.24 -26.02
C ASP A 284 -24.94 -22.56 -25.44
N ALA A 285 -26.26 -22.70 -25.37
CA ALA A 285 -26.92 -23.89 -24.81
C ALA A 285 -26.64 -25.18 -25.60
N ASP A 286 -26.09 -25.05 -26.82
CA ASP A 286 -25.71 -26.13 -27.74
C ASP A 286 -24.18 -26.31 -27.89
N ALA A 287 -23.36 -25.65 -27.06
CA ALA A 287 -21.91 -25.77 -27.15
C ALA A 287 -21.41 -27.18 -26.77
N ASP A 288 -20.57 -27.75 -27.64
CA ASP A 288 -19.97 -29.07 -27.52
C ASP A 288 -19.39 -29.33 -26.10
N ALA A 289 -19.71 -30.49 -25.52
CA ALA A 289 -19.23 -30.90 -24.19
C ALA A 289 -17.70 -31.05 -24.08
N ASN A 290 -16.97 -30.85 -25.18
CA ASN A 290 -15.51 -30.84 -25.30
C ASN A 290 -14.91 -29.46 -25.59
N ALA A 291 -15.69 -28.37 -25.52
CA ALA A 291 -15.15 -27.02 -25.60
C ALA A 291 -14.12 -26.80 -24.46
N ASP A 292 -13.00 -26.16 -24.78
CA ASP A 292 -11.92 -25.91 -23.85
C ASP A 292 -12.38 -24.97 -22.72
N LEU A 293 -12.78 -25.56 -21.59
CA LEU A 293 -13.25 -24.86 -20.39
C LEU A 293 -12.18 -23.95 -19.77
N SER A 294 -10.92 -24.02 -20.22
CA SER A 294 -9.86 -23.12 -19.75
C SER A 294 -10.02 -21.67 -20.27
N ALA A 295 -10.76 -21.46 -21.36
CA ALA A 295 -11.08 -20.13 -21.90
C ALA A 295 -12.16 -19.37 -21.07
N ASP A 296 -12.87 -20.10 -20.20
CA ASP A 296 -13.94 -19.60 -19.31
C ASP A 296 -13.43 -19.24 -17.90
N ALA A 297 -12.11 -19.24 -17.67
CA ALA A 297 -11.53 -18.88 -16.38
C ALA A 297 -11.46 -17.35 -16.21
N PHE A 298 -11.83 -16.87 -15.00
CA PHE A 298 -11.64 -15.47 -14.63
C PHE A 298 -10.17 -15.10 -14.58
N THR A 299 -9.82 -13.98 -15.21
CA THR A 299 -8.48 -13.41 -15.16
C THR A 299 -8.26 -12.62 -13.88
N GLU A 300 -7.01 -12.28 -13.57
CA GLU A 300 -6.68 -11.38 -12.46
C GLU A 300 -7.40 -10.02 -12.63
N GLU A 301 -7.47 -9.50 -13.86
CA GLU A 301 -8.19 -8.27 -14.19
C GLU A 301 -9.70 -8.36 -13.87
N ASP A 302 -10.32 -9.51 -14.13
CA ASP A 302 -11.74 -9.73 -13.81
C ASP A 302 -11.99 -9.73 -12.30
N ILE A 303 -11.07 -10.31 -11.52
CA ILE A 303 -11.10 -10.32 -10.07
C ILE A 303 -10.93 -8.89 -9.54
N GLU A 304 -9.95 -8.14 -10.04
CA GLU A 304 -9.72 -6.75 -9.61
C GLU A 304 -10.92 -5.84 -9.96
N LYS A 305 -11.54 -6.01 -11.14
CA LYS A 305 -12.77 -5.29 -11.50
C LYS A 305 -13.92 -5.64 -10.57
N GLY A 306 -14.05 -6.90 -10.15
CA GLY A 306 -14.99 -7.31 -9.10
C GLY A 306 -14.78 -6.57 -7.79
N GLN A 307 -13.53 -6.43 -7.34
CA GLN A 307 -13.22 -5.65 -6.13
C GLN A 307 -13.61 -4.17 -6.27
N VAL A 308 -13.44 -3.57 -7.45
CA VAL A 308 -13.90 -2.18 -7.71
C VAL A 308 -15.41 -2.08 -7.58
N ARG A 309 -16.14 -3.01 -8.21
CA ARG A 309 -17.61 -3.04 -8.18
C ARG A 309 -18.13 -3.19 -6.76
N GLU A 310 -17.60 -4.15 -6.02
CA GLU A 310 -17.96 -4.37 -4.61
C GLU A 310 -17.67 -3.12 -3.76
N ALA A 311 -16.48 -2.53 -3.88
CA ALA A 311 -16.11 -1.34 -3.12
C ALA A 311 -17.02 -0.14 -3.44
N ALA A 312 -17.37 0.06 -4.72
CA ALA A 312 -18.26 1.13 -5.16
C ALA A 312 -19.68 0.93 -4.63
N LEU A 313 -20.21 -0.29 -4.72
CA LEU A 313 -21.53 -0.64 -4.20
C LEU A 313 -21.59 -0.49 -2.68
N ARG A 314 -20.57 -0.95 -1.94
CA ARG A 314 -20.48 -0.77 -0.48
C ARG A 314 -20.49 0.70 -0.08
N LEU A 315 -19.74 1.55 -0.77
CA LEU A 315 -19.74 3.00 -0.51
C LEU A 315 -21.15 3.57 -0.71
N MET A 316 -21.79 3.30 -1.85
CA MET A 316 -23.12 3.85 -2.15
C MET A 316 -24.19 3.34 -1.18
N VAL A 317 -24.16 2.06 -0.80
CA VAL A 317 -25.07 1.49 0.21
C VAL A 317 -24.86 2.12 1.59
N ASP A 318 -23.60 2.29 2.02
CA ASP A 318 -23.32 2.92 3.31
C ASP A 318 -23.74 4.40 3.33
N VAL A 319 -23.52 5.14 2.24
CA VAL A 319 -24.03 6.51 2.11
C VAL A 319 -25.56 6.50 2.20
N ALA A 320 -26.25 5.68 1.41
CA ALA A 320 -27.71 5.64 1.40
C ALA A 320 -28.33 5.23 2.74
N ARG A 321 -27.63 4.42 3.55
CA ARG A 321 -28.12 3.94 4.85
C ARG A 321 -27.81 4.86 6.02
N LYS A 322 -26.67 5.54 5.99
CA LYS A 322 -26.13 6.25 7.16
C LYS A 322 -26.21 7.75 7.03
N VAL A 323 -26.46 8.28 5.84
CA VAL A 323 -26.56 9.73 5.65
C VAL A 323 -27.80 10.27 6.33
N ASP A 324 -27.60 11.35 7.08
CA ASP A 324 -28.70 12.24 7.47
C ASP A 324 -29.06 13.10 6.25
N PHE A 325 -30.20 12.76 5.62
CA PHE A 325 -30.67 13.45 4.42
C PHE A 325 -31.09 14.90 4.67
N ASP A 326 -31.45 15.26 5.91
CA ASP A 326 -31.78 16.65 6.25
C ASP A 326 -30.49 17.48 6.34
N ALA A 327 -29.42 16.89 6.89
CA ALA A 327 -28.11 17.54 6.97
C ALA A 327 -27.36 17.56 5.62
N VAL A 328 -27.59 16.57 4.76
CA VAL A 328 -26.91 16.41 3.46
C VAL A 328 -27.92 16.11 2.34
N PRO A 329 -28.76 17.09 1.95
CA PRO A 329 -29.83 16.87 0.96
C PRO A 329 -29.31 16.46 -0.41
N LYS A 330 -28.10 16.93 -0.79
CA LYS A 330 -27.41 16.58 -2.03
C LYS A 330 -27.18 15.07 -2.19
N ALA A 331 -27.19 14.30 -1.10
CA ALA A 331 -27.08 12.85 -1.16
C ALA A 331 -28.25 12.23 -1.91
N VAL A 332 -29.47 12.76 -1.74
CA VAL A 332 -30.67 12.30 -2.47
C VAL A 332 -30.50 12.51 -3.96
N ASP A 333 -30.08 13.71 -4.36
CA ASP A 333 -29.87 14.07 -5.77
C ASP A 333 -28.83 13.16 -6.44
N HIS A 334 -27.74 12.88 -5.75
CA HIS A 334 -26.70 11.99 -6.26
C HIS A 334 -27.20 10.56 -6.38
N LEU A 335 -27.79 10.01 -5.32
CA LEU A 335 -28.27 8.63 -5.26
C LEU A 335 -29.36 8.36 -6.31
N ARG A 336 -30.26 9.33 -6.55
CA ARG A 336 -31.33 9.23 -7.57
C ARG A 336 -30.91 9.70 -8.96
N SER A 337 -29.66 10.11 -9.14
CA SER A 337 -29.20 10.59 -10.44
C SER A 337 -29.23 9.48 -11.49
N ALA A 338 -29.41 9.88 -12.76
CA ALA A 338 -29.34 8.95 -13.89
C ALA A 338 -28.01 8.17 -13.94
N ILE A 339 -26.91 8.78 -13.48
CA ILE A 339 -25.59 8.13 -13.45
C ILE A 339 -25.61 6.91 -12.52
N VAL A 340 -26.13 7.08 -11.30
CA VAL A 340 -26.21 5.99 -10.30
C VAL A 340 -27.18 4.92 -10.75
N VAL A 341 -28.39 5.31 -11.17
CA VAL A 341 -29.43 4.37 -11.62
C VAL A 341 -28.97 3.56 -12.82
N ASN A 342 -28.36 4.19 -13.83
CA ASN A 342 -27.87 3.49 -15.02
C ASN A 342 -26.71 2.53 -14.68
N ALA A 343 -25.81 2.91 -13.78
CA ALA A 343 -24.70 2.04 -13.36
C ALA A 343 -25.22 0.78 -12.65
N ILE A 344 -26.18 0.93 -11.73
CA ILE A 344 -26.82 -0.20 -11.02
C ILE A 344 -27.54 -1.11 -12.02
N ASN A 345 -28.32 -0.53 -12.93
CA ASN A 345 -29.06 -1.30 -13.94
C ASN A 345 -28.14 -2.05 -14.90
N ALA A 346 -27.02 -1.44 -15.32
CA ALA A 346 -26.06 -2.07 -16.21
C ALA A 346 -25.41 -3.29 -15.57
N VAL A 347 -24.95 -3.15 -14.32
CA VAL A 347 -24.35 -4.25 -13.54
C VAL A 347 -25.39 -5.32 -13.21
N GLY A 348 -26.58 -4.93 -12.76
CA GLY A 348 -27.69 -5.84 -12.48
C GLY A 348 -28.08 -6.67 -13.71
N LYS A 349 -28.14 -6.05 -14.89
CA LYS A 349 -28.40 -6.75 -16.17
C LYS A 349 -27.29 -7.74 -16.54
N ALA A 350 -26.05 -7.45 -16.19
CA ALA A 350 -24.95 -8.39 -16.42
C ALA A 350 -25.06 -9.61 -15.49
N TYR A 351 -25.40 -9.39 -14.21
CA TYR A 351 -25.58 -10.46 -13.24
C TYR A 351 -26.75 -11.42 -13.54
N THR A 352 -27.75 -11.02 -14.34
CA THR A 352 -28.81 -11.95 -14.75
C THR A 352 -28.30 -13.05 -15.68
N ARG A 353 -27.19 -12.79 -16.39
CA ARG A 353 -26.56 -13.73 -17.32
C ARG A 353 -25.60 -14.70 -16.62
N PHE A 354 -25.26 -14.45 -15.35
CA PHE A 354 -24.37 -15.32 -14.60
C PHE A 354 -24.96 -16.72 -14.38
N GLY A 355 -24.13 -17.73 -14.64
CA GLY A 355 -24.30 -19.11 -14.23
C GLY A 355 -24.13 -19.29 -12.70
N ARG A 356 -24.21 -20.55 -12.25
CA ARG A 356 -24.18 -20.88 -10.81
C ARG A 356 -22.86 -20.53 -10.14
N GLU A 357 -21.74 -20.80 -10.79
CA GLU A 357 -20.40 -20.58 -10.23
C GLU A 357 -20.09 -19.08 -10.12
N GLU A 358 -20.40 -18.31 -11.16
CA GLU A 358 -20.22 -16.86 -11.18
C GLU A 358 -21.05 -16.18 -10.08
N LYS A 359 -22.29 -16.64 -9.87
CA LYS A 359 -23.16 -16.17 -8.79
C LYS A 359 -22.61 -16.48 -7.40
N GLU A 360 -21.87 -17.57 -7.24
CA GLU A 360 -21.20 -17.89 -5.98
C GLU A 360 -20.02 -16.95 -5.74
N THR A 361 -19.16 -16.79 -6.75
CA THR A 361 -17.98 -15.93 -6.69
C THR A 361 -18.34 -14.46 -6.42
N TYR A 362 -19.40 -13.95 -7.05
CA TYR A 362 -19.81 -12.55 -6.95
C TYR A 362 -21.04 -12.31 -6.07
N ARG A 363 -21.32 -13.25 -5.16
CA ARG A 363 -22.51 -13.21 -4.30
C ARG A 363 -22.65 -11.88 -3.54
N ASP A 364 -21.57 -11.42 -2.92
CA ASP A 364 -21.60 -10.24 -2.05
C ASP A 364 -21.92 -8.96 -2.85
N GLU A 365 -21.29 -8.75 -4.00
CA GLU A 365 -21.59 -7.60 -4.86
C GLU A 365 -23.00 -7.66 -5.45
N MET A 366 -23.50 -8.85 -5.80
CA MET A 366 -24.89 -9.03 -6.25
C MET A 366 -25.88 -8.66 -5.15
N GLN A 367 -25.63 -9.07 -3.90
CA GLN A 367 -26.48 -8.71 -2.76
C GLN A 367 -26.48 -7.20 -2.53
N LEU A 368 -25.33 -6.53 -2.60
CA LEU A 368 -25.23 -5.08 -2.46
C LEU A 368 -25.97 -4.35 -3.59
N CYS A 369 -25.84 -4.81 -4.83
CA CYS A 369 -26.54 -4.27 -5.98
C CYS A 369 -28.07 -4.37 -5.81
N ALA A 370 -28.56 -5.53 -5.36
CA ALA A 370 -29.98 -5.75 -5.09
C ALA A 370 -30.49 -4.89 -3.93
N GLN A 371 -29.70 -4.73 -2.86
CA GLN A 371 -30.04 -3.84 -1.74
C GLN A 371 -30.17 -2.39 -2.21
N LEU A 372 -29.22 -1.92 -3.02
CA LEU A 372 -29.21 -0.56 -3.51
C LEU A 372 -30.39 -0.30 -4.48
N ALA A 373 -30.71 -1.24 -5.38
CA ALA A 373 -31.85 -1.15 -6.28
C ALA A 373 -33.18 -1.00 -5.52
N LYS A 374 -33.38 -1.79 -4.46
CA LYS A 374 -34.58 -1.71 -3.59
C LYS A 374 -34.74 -0.39 -2.84
N MET A 375 -33.67 0.38 -2.68
CA MET A 375 -33.74 1.69 -2.02
C MET A 375 -34.26 2.79 -2.96
N PHE A 376 -34.38 2.49 -4.26
CA PHE A 376 -34.84 3.41 -5.30
C PHE A 376 -36.19 3.05 -5.93
N GLU A 377 -36.75 1.90 -5.57
CA GLU A 377 -38.16 1.55 -5.76
C GLU A 377 -39.02 2.27 -4.71
#